data_AF-A0A7Z9L7T7-F1
#
_entry.id   AF-A0A7Z9L7T7-F1
#
_cell.length_a   1.000
_cell.length_b   1.000
_cell.length_c   1.000
_cell.angle_alpha   90.00
_cell.angle_beta   90.00
_cell.angle_gamma   90.00
#
_symmetry.space_group_name_H-M   'P 1'
#
loop_
_entity.id
_entity.type
_entity.pdbx_description
1 polymer ?
#
loop_
_entity_poly.entity_id
_entity_poly.type
_entity_poly.pdbx_seq_one_letter_code
_entity_poly.pdbx_strand_id
1 'polypeptide(L)'
;MTSLLWITFAMVAADESDRPCLVLITGAPGTEEYSEQFQQWAQRWEGAARQAGLEVKRIGASKTATDDRQQLQATLKQVSQKTAAPLWVVLIGHGTYANKQAKFNLHGPDVTATELNQWLKPIQRPIAIVNCASSSGPFINNLSQQNRVIVTATKSGFESNYARLGQYLSETISDRSADLDKDGQVSLLEAFILASARVEEFYRQNGRLATEHALVDDNGDSLGTPADWFRGVIGQKKARGAKQLDGLRANQFHIISSAEEKRLSPAMRQQRNELERKLTELRDRKNQLPEQEYYQSLETICLELARLYQQTEPNPDDGS
;
A
#
# COMPACT_ATOMS: atom_id res chain seq x y z
N MET A 1 -59.74 -17.45 7.06
CA MET A 1 -58.77 -16.68 7.88
C MET A 1 -57.38 -17.05 7.38
N THR A 2 -56.81 -16.20 6.53
CA THR A 2 -55.51 -16.39 5.89
C THR A 2 -54.42 -15.78 6.77
N SER A 3 -53.53 -16.62 7.33
CA SER A 3 -52.32 -16.17 8.02
C SER A 3 -51.23 -15.85 6.99
N LEU A 4 -50.80 -14.59 6.96
CA LEU A 4 -49.57 -14.17 6.29
C LEU A 4 -48.38 -14.37 7.23
N LEU A 5 -47.43 -15.21 6.82
CA LEU A 5 -46.10 -15.30 7.43
C LEU A 5 -45.25 -14.13 6.92
N TRP A 6 -44.79 -13.26 7.82
CA TRP A 6 -43.80 -12.23 7.51
C TRP A 6 -42.41 -12.78 7.80
N ILE A 7 -41.61 -12.96 6.74
CA ILE A 7 -40.18 -13.28 6.87
C ILE A 7 -39.44 -11.94 6.95
N THR A 8 -38.97 -11.58 8.14
CA THR A 8 -38.05 -10.45 8.34
C THR A 8 -36.65 -10.86 7.89
N PHE A 9 -36.20 -10.30 6.77
CA PHE A 9 -34.80 -10.34 6.35
C PHE A 9 -34.01 -9.41 7.27
N ALA A 10 -33.20 -9.96 8.18
CA ALA A 10 -32.25 -9.17 8.95
C ALA A 10 -31.08 -8.79 8.03
N MET A 11 -31.06 -7.55 7.55
CA MET A 11 -29.84 -6.97 6.98
C MET A 11 -28.78 -6.93 8.09
N VAL A 12 -27.76 -7.78 7.99
CA VAL A 12 -26.53 -7.61 8.77
C VAL A 12 -25.89 -6.31 8.26
N ALA A 13 -26.05 -5.22 9.02
CA ALA A 13 -25.26 -4.03 8.81
C ALA A 13 -23.79 -4.42 9.01
N ALA A 14 -22.98 -4.37 7.95
CA ALA A 14 -21.54 -4.45 8.10
C ALA A 14 -21.12 -3.36 9.10
N ASP A 15 -20.43 -3.76 10.17
CA ASP A 15 -19.96 -2.83 11.20
C ASP A 15 -19.13 -1.74 10.52
N GLU A 16 -19.46 -0.46 10.77
CA GLU A 16 -18.78 0.68 10.12
C GLU A 16 -17.26 0.67 10.39
N SER A 17 -16.84 -0.02 11.46
CA SER A 17 -15.46 -0.24 11.89
C SER A 17 -14.63 -1.14 10.97
N ASP A 18 -15.25 -1.95 10.09
CA ASP A 18 -14.56 -2.93 9.24
C ASP A 18 -14.30 -2.41 7.81
N ARG A 19 -14.40 -1.09 7.59
CA ARG A 19 -14.12 -0.48 6.29
C ARG A 19 -12.64 -0.11 6.13
N PRO A 20 -12.05 -0.28 4.92
CA PRO A 20 -10.74 0.26 4.66
C PRO A 20 -10.76 1.79 4.73
N CYS A 21 -9.68 2.38 5.23
CA CYS A 21 -9.58 3.81 5.51
C CYS A 21 -8.34 4.38 4.82
N LEU A 22 -8.50 5.55 4.18
CA LEU A 22 -7.42 6.36 3.62
C LEU A 22 -7.25 7.60 4.50
N VAL A 23 -6.10 7.72 5.15
CA VAL A 23 -5.62 8.94 5.80
C VAL A 23 -4.62 9.60 4.86
N LEU A 24 -5.02 10.72 4.26
CA LEU A 24 -4.27 11.42 3.21
C LEU A 24 -3.79 12.79 3.72
N ILE A 25 -2.47 12.97 3.78
CA ILE A 25 -1.83 14.16 4.33
C ILE A 25 -1.17 14.94 3.20
N THR A 26 -1.45 16.24 3.10
CA THR A 26 -0.64 17.17 2.29
C THR A 26 0.16 18.09 3.17
N GLY A 27 1.47 18.01 3.01
CA GLY A 27 2.42 18.85 3.70
C GLY A 27 2.42 20.30 3.22
N ALA A 28 3.22 21.14 3.88
CA ALA A 28 3.40 22.52 3.48
C ALA A 28 4.07 22.59 2.09
N PRO A 29 3.48 23.24 1.08
CA PRO A 29 3.98 23.21 -0.29
C PRO A 29 5.18 24.14 -0.54
N GLY A 30 5.35 25.18 0.28
CA GLY A 30 6.39 26.20 0.13
C GLY A 30 6.11 27.22 -1.00
N THR A 31 5.57 26.78 -2.13
CA THR A 31 5.16 27.63 -3.26
C THR A 31 3.78 27.22 -3.79
N GLU A 32 3.14 28.09 -4.57
CA GLU A 32 1.83 27.78 -5.19
C GLU A 32 1.92 26.64 -6.22
N GLU A 33 3.01 26.58 -6.99
CA GLU A 33 3.24 25.51 -7.98
C GLU A 33 3.17 24.12 -7.35
N TYR A 34 3.81 23.92 -6.18
CA TYR A 34 3.75 22.65 -5.47
C TYR A 34 2.39 22.43 -4.81
N SER A 35 1.69 23.49 -4.40
CA SER A 35 0.34 23.42 -3.84
C SER A 35 -0.62 22.78 -4.85
N GLU A 36 -0.64 23.28 -6.09
CA GLU A 36 -1.49 22.75 -7.16
C GLU A 36 -1.17 21.28 -7.47
N GLN A 37 0.11 20.93 -7.56
CA GLN A 37 0.55 19.54 -7.81
C GLN A 37 0.09 18.62 -6.67
N PHE A 38 0.33 19.00 -5.41
CA PHE A 38 -0.08 18.21 -4.25
C PHE A 38 -1.60 18.02 -4.16
N GLN A 39 -2.38 19.04 -4.52
CA GLN A 39 -3.83 18.94 -4.59
C GLN A 39 -4.28 17.96 -5.68
N GLN A 40 -3.68 18.01 -6.88
CA GLN A 40 -4.00 17.08 -7.97
C GLN A 40 -3.71 15.62 -7.56
N TRP A 41 -2.55 15.37 -6.95
CA TRP A 41 -2.18 14.03 -6.50
C TRP A 41 -3.15 13.53 -5.44
N ALA A 42 -3.49 14.40 -4.49
CA ALA A 42 -4.45 14.08 -3.44
C ALA A 42 -5.84 13.75 -4.03
N GLN A 43 -6.33 14.52 -4.99
CA GLN A 43 -7.60 14.27 -5.65
C GLN A 43 -7.65 12.90 -6.35
N ARG A 44 -6.55 12.45 -6.98
CA ARG A 44 -6.47 11.11 -7.57
C ARG A 44 -6.60 10.01 -6.52
N TRP A 45 -5.89 10.14 -5.39
CA TRP A 45 -6.03 9.22 -4.25
C TRP A 45 -7.45 9.20 -3.68
N GLU A 46 -8.06 10.37 -3.48
CA GLU A 46 -9.44 10.47 -3.00
C GLU A 46 -10.44 9.86 -3.99
N GLY A 47 -10.23 10.07 -5.29
CA GLY A 47 -11.04 9.49 -6.36
C GLY A 47 -11.01 7.97 -6.33
N ALA A 48 -9.81 7.38 -6.28
CA ALA A 48 -9.62 5.94 -6.17
C ALA A 48 -10.26 5.36 -4.90
N ALA A 49 -10.05 6.03 -3.76
CA ALA A 49 -10.64 5.63 -2.48
C ALA A 49 -12.17 5.69 -2.48
N ARG A 50 -12.77 6.76 -3.02
CA ARG A 50 -14.23 6.90 -3.15
C ARG A 50 -14.83 5.85 -4.07
N GLN A 51 -14.18 5.57 -5.21
CA GLN A 51 -14.60 4.51 -6.13
C GLN A 51 -14.62 3.14 -5.43
N ALA A 52 -13.68 2.90 -4.54
CA ALA A 52 -13.58 1.67 -3.76
C ALA A 52 -14.42 1.67 -2.46
N GLY A 53 -15.09 2.78 -2.12
CA GLY A 53 -15.93 2.89 -0.93
C GLY A 53 -15.14 3.02 0.39
N LEU A 54 -13.89 3.49 0.34
CA LEU A 54 -13.06 3.73 1.52
C LEU A 54 -13.54 4.96 2.29
N GLU A 55 -13.38 4.91 3.61
CA GLU A 55 -13.43 6.13 4.42
C GLU A 55 -12.21 7.00 4.07
N VAL A 56 -12.41 8.30 3.82
CA VAL A 56 -11.33 9.23 3.49
C VAL A 56 -11.21 10.30 4.57
N LYS A 57 -10.02 10.40 5.17
CA LYS A 57 -9.66 11.43 6.15
C LYS A 57 -8.52 12.28 5.59
N ARG A 58 -8.83 13.52 5.22
CA ARG A 58 -7.91 14.45 4.57
C ARG A 58 -7.34 15.47 5.56
N ILE A 59 -6.02 15.65 5.56
CA ILE A 59 -5.30 16.62 6.43
C ILE A 59 -4.43 17.53 5.56
N GLY A 60 -4.36 18.81 5.91
CA GLY A 60 -3.56 19.81 5.20
C GLY A 60 -4.18 20.31 3.89
N ALA A 61 -5.50 20.15 3.71
CA ALA A 61 -6.24 20.67 2.55
C ALA A 61 -6.65 22.15 2.69
N SER A 62 -6.76 22.64 3.92
CA SER A 62 -7.08 24.05 4.22
C SER A 62 -6.54 24.42 5.59
N LYS A 63 -6.42 25.72 5.88
CA LYS A 63 -6.02 26.20 7.20
C LYS A 63 -7.14 25.94 8.22
N THR A 64 -6.80 25.23 9.27
CA THR A 64 -7.67 24.93 10.41
C THR A 64 -7.14 25.57 11.70
N ALA A 65 -7.97 25.63 12.74
CA ALA A 65 -7.54 26.14 14.05
C ALA A 65 -6.51 25.22 14.74
N THR A 66 -6.61 23.91 14.49
CA THR A 66 -5.68 22.89 14.97
C THR A 66 -4.58 22.68 13.93
N ASP A 67 -3.32 22.58 14.35
CA ASP A 67 -2.22 22.27 13.42
C ASP A 67 -2.32 20.84 12.83
N ASP A 68 -1.71 20.62 11.67
CA ASP A 68 -1.81 19.36 10.93
C ASP A 68 -1.23 18.18 11.72
N ARG A 69 -0.24 18.42 12.57
CA ARG A 69 0.40 17.38 13.39
C ARG A 69 -0.55 16.83 14.45
N GLN A 70 -1.25 17.72 15.16
CA GLN A 70 -2.28 17.34 16.13
C GLN A 70 -3.45 16.63 15.45
N GLN A 71 -3.88 17.11 14.28
CA GLN A 71 -4.92 16.44 13.48
C GLN A 71 -4.50 15.04 13.06
N LEU A 72 -3.26 14.85 12.62
CA LEU A 72 -2.73 13.54 12.23
C LEU A 72 -2.72 12.58 13.41
N GLN A 73 -2.21 13.03 14.56
CA GLN A 73 -2.20 12.21 15.78
C GLN A 73 -3.62 11.82 16.22
N ALA A 74 -4.56 12.77 16.22
CA ALA A 74 -5.96 12.51 16.58
C ALA A 74 -6.64 11.55 15.58
N THR A 75 -6.38 11.73 14.29
CA THR A 75 -6.92 10.88 13.21
C THR A 75 -6.43 9.44 13.33
N LEU A 76 -5.12 9.24 13.53
CA LEU A 76 -4.55 7.90 13.73
C LEU A 76 -5.10 7.21 14.98
N LYS A 77 -5.39 7.99 16.04
CA LYS A 77 -6.05 7.47 17.24
C LYS A 77 -7.51 7.05 16.97
N GLN A 78 -8.24 7.73 16.10
CA GLN A 78 -9.62 7.37 15.74
C GLN A 78 -9.68 6.07 14.94
N VAL A 79 -8.69 5.81 14.08
CA VAL A 79 -8.64 4.60 13.23
C VAL A 79 -7.90 3.42 13.87
N SER A 80 -7.62 3.49 15.19
CA SER A 80 -6.88 2.44 15.90
C SER A 80 -7.70 1.21 16.27
N GLN A 81 -8.96 1.13 15.82
CA GLN A 81 -9.81 -0.03 16.02
C GLN A 81 -9.21 -1.27 15.33
N LYS A 82 -9.34 -2.43 15.97
CA LYS A 82 -8.85 -3.70 15.44
C LYS A 82 -9.80 -4.20 14.35
N THR A 83 -9.28 -4.37 13.14
CA THR A 83 -10.03 -4.84 11.96
C THR A 83 -9.08 -5.53 10.98
N ALA A 84 -9.61 -6.37 10.09
CA ALA A 84 -8.86 -6.96 8.99
C ALA A 84 -8.73 -6.00 7.79
N ALA A 85 -9.54 -4.95 7.71
CA ALA A 85 -9.50 -4.00 6.62
C ALA A 85 -8.21 -3.16 6.63
N PRO A 86 -7.62 -2.83 5.47
CA PRO A 86 -6.36 -2.09 5.44
C PRO A 86 -6.53 -0.61 5.79
N LEU A 87 -5.52 -0.04 6.44
CA LEU A 87 -5.33 1.41 6.62
C LEU A 87 -4.27 1.90 5.63
N TRP A 88 -4.60 2.94 4.87
CA TRP A 88 -3.67 3.62 3.97
C TRP A 88 -3.29 4.96 4.58
N VAL A 89 -1.99 5.21 4.76
CA VAL A 89 -1.44 6.49 5.21
C VAL A 89 -0.58 7.04 4.08
N VAL A 90 -1.08 8.06 3.39
CA VAL A 90 -0.40 8.64 2.22
C VAL A 90 0.09 10.03 2.57
N LEU A 91 1.40 10.25 2.46
CA LEU A 91 2.09 11.51 2.76
C LEU A 91 2.54 12.16 1.45
N ILE A 92 1.91 13.27 1.08
CA ILE A 92 2.23 14.05 -0.11
C ILE A 92 2.83 15.37 0.34
N GLY A 93 4.08 15.66 0.02
CA GLY A 93 4.70 16.87 0.50
C GLY A 93 6.20 16.90 0.32
N HIS A 94 6.83 17.82 1.05
CA HIS A 94 8.27 17.88 1.18
C HIS A 94 8.73 17.13 2.44
N GLY A 95 9.99 16.74 2.45
CA GLY A 95 10.65 16.15 3.60
C GLY A 95 12.05 16.72 3.77
N THR A 96 12.51 16.69 5.00
CA THR A 96 13.79 17.25 5.41
C THR A 96 14.59 16.21 6.18
N TYR A 97 15.92 16.29 6.07
CA TYR A 97 16.82 15.44 6.81
C TYR A 97 17.92 16.27 7.44
N ALA A 98 17.92 16.33 8.77
CA ALA A 98 18.92 17.04 9.56
C ALA A 98 19.23 16.24 10.83
N ASN A 99 20.47 16.30 11.31
CA ASN A 99 20.90 15.63 12.54
C ASN A 99 20.52 14.13 12.60
N LYS A 100 20.67 13.43 11.46
CA LYS A 100 20.30 12.02 11.27
C LYS A 100 18.81 11.71 11.50
N GLN A 101 17.94 12.70 11.38
CA GLN A 101 16.50 12.55 11.56
C GLN A 101 15.76 13.05 10.31
N ALA A 102 14.96 12.16 9.72
CA ALA A 102 14.05 12.51 8.64
C ALA A 102 12.72 13.01 9.20
N LYS A 103 12.17 14.04 8.56
CA LYS A 103 10.89 14.64 8.90
C LYS A 103 10.04 14.82 7.65
N PHE A 104 8.74 14.64 7.80
CA PHE A 104 7.75 15.05 6.81
C PHE A 104 7.24 16.44 7.18
N ASN A 105 7.26 17.36 6.20
CA ASN A 105 6.99 18.77 6.45
C ASN A 105 5.50 19.08 6.42
N LEU A 106 4.92 19.45 7.56
CA LEU A 106 3.49 19.72 7.73
C LEU A 106 3.19 21.22 7.70
N HIS A 107 1.91 21.62 7.59
CA HIS A 107 1.54 22.98 7.98
C HIS A 107 1.60 23.08 9.51
N GLY A 108 2.67 23.70 10.01
CA GLY A 108 2.98 23.76 11.42
C GLY A 108 4.14 22.82 11.77
N PRO A 109 4.16 22.22 12.98
CA PRO A 109 5.28 21.39 13.40
C PRO A 109 5.41 20.11 12.56
N ASP A 110 6.59 19.86 12.01
CA ASP A 110 6.90 18.64 11.26
C ASP A 110 6.75 17.35 12.12
N VAL A 111 6.59 16.22 11.44
CA VAL A 111 6.53 14.89 12.06
C VAL A 111 7.76 14.05 11.70
N THR A 112 8.38 13.45 12.71
CA THR A 112 9.49 12.51 12.53
C THR A 112 8.99 11.08 12.27
N ALA A 113 9.83 10.25 11.66
CA ALA A 113 9.52 8.82 11.49
C ALA A 113 9.29 8.09 12.83
N THR A 114 10.01 8.48 13.89
CA THR A 114 9.87 7.92 15.23
C THR A 114 8.52 8.28 15.86
N GLU A 115 8.08 9.54 15.77
CA GLU A 115 6.77 9.97 16.27
C GLU A 115 5.64 9.27 15.51
N LEU A 116 5.73 9.21 14.18
CA LEU A 116 4.74 8.50 13.37
C LEU A 116 4.66 7.02 13.77
N ASN A 117 5.80 6.35 13.96
CA ASN A 117 5.80 4.97 14.44
C ASN A 117 5.08 4.82 15.79
N GLN A 118 5.33 5.74 16.73
CA GLN A 118 4.67 5.73 18.04
C GLN A 118 3.15 5.84 17.91
N TRP A 119 2.63 6.67 17.01
CA TRP A 119 1.20 6.83 16.78
C TRP A 119 0.57 5.64 16.07
N LEU A 120 1.34 4.90 15.28
CA LEU A 120 0.89 3.69 14.59
C LEU A 120 0.95 2.42 15.47
N LYS A 121 1.71 2.40 16.57
CA LYS A 121 1.79 1.26 17.50
C LYS A 121 0.43 0.71 17.99
N PRO A 122 -0.57 1.52 18.39
CA PRO A 122 -1.85 0.98 18.88
C PRO A 122 -2.74 0.42 17.76
N ILE A 123 -2.43 0.65 16.49
CA ILE A 123 -3.26 0.27 15.35
C ILE A 123 -3.06 -1.21 15.04
N GLN A 124 -4.12 -2.03 15.18
CA GLN A 124 -4.11 -3.47 14.95
C GLN A 124 -4.86 -3.86 13.67
N ARG A 125 -4.35 -3.42 12.52
CA ARG A 125 -4.83 -3.76 11.17
C ARG A 125 -3.68 -3.67 10.17
N PRO A 126 -3.78 -4.26 8.95
CA PRO A 126 -2.76 -4.07 7.92
C PRO A 126 -2.60 -2.58 7.56
N ILE A 127 -1.37 -2.10 7.42
CA ILE A 127 -1.09 -0.69 7.12
C ILE A 127 -0.23 -0.55 5.87
N ALA A 128 -0.64 0.28 4.92
CA ALA A 128 0.22 0.79 3.86
C ALA A 128 0.60 2.23 4.16
N ILE A 129 1.89 2.54 4.15
CA ILE A 129 2.44 3.88 4.40
C ILE A 129 3.18 4.30 3.14
N VAL A 130 2.60 5.26 2.41
CA VAL A 130 3.16 5.75 1.16
C VAL A 130 3.70 7.15 1.39
N ASN A 131 5.03 7.27 1.48
CA ASN A 131 5.71 8.54 1.70
C ASN A 131 6.30 9.07 0.38
N CYS A 132 5.60 10.00 -0.24
CA CYS A 132 5.98 10.61 -1.51
C CYS A 132 6.95 11.80 -1.37
N ALA A 133 7.43 12.08 -0.15
CA ALA A 133 8.27 13.25 0.10
C ALA A 133 9.76 13.01 -0.20
N SER A 134 10.47 14.11 -0.43
CA SER A 134 11.95 14.15 -0.40
C SER A 134 12.48 13.64 0.94
N SER A 135 13.70 13.11 0.96
CA SER A 135 14.34 12.59 2.18
C SER A 135 13.55 11.52 2.94
N SER A 136 12.64 10.79 2.27
CA SER A 136 11.73 9.81 2.88
C SER A 136 12.37 8.48 3.26
N GLY A 137 13.46 8.05 2.61
CA GLY A 137 14.10 6.74 2.84
C GLY A 137 14.29 6.32 4.32
N PRO A 138 14.79 7.20 5.23
CA PRO A 138 14.99 6.83 6.64
C PRO A 138 13.69 6.54 7.42
N PHE A 139 12.52 6.77 6.83
CA PHE A 139 11.25 6.33 7.40
C PHE A 139 11.14 4.81 7.44
N ILE A 140 11.70 4.09 6.45
CA ILE A 140 11.75 2.61 6.44
C ILE A 140 12.36 2.10 7.75
N ASN A 141 13.56 2.58 8.12
CA ASN A 141 14.28 2.19 9.34
C ASN A 141 13.47 2.27 10.65
N ASN A 142 12.47 3.15 10.73
CA ASN A 142 11.66 3.34 11.93
C ASN A 142 10.27 2.73 11.83
N LEU A 143 9.73 2.60 10.62
CA LEU A 143 8.35 2.16 10.41
C LEU A 143 8.24 0.67 10.10
N SER A 144 9.30 0.05 9.57
CA SER A 144 9.35 -1.36 9.16
C SER A 144 8.96 -2.28 10.30
N GLN A 145 7.85 -2.99 10.10
CA GLN A 145 7.28 -3.95 11.03
C GLN A 145 6.43 -4.97 10.27
N GLN A 146 6.11 -6.08 10.91
CA GLN A 146 5.15 -7.04 10.35
C GLN A 146 3.80 -6.36 10.06
N ASN A 147 3.15 -6.80 8.98
CA ASN A 147 1.86 -6.27 8.50
C ASN A 147 1.86 -4.78 8.14
N ARG A 148 3.04 -4.21 7.85
CA ARG A 148 3.18 -2.89 7.26
C ARG A 148 3.85 -2.99 5.90
N VAL A 149 3.30 -2.28 4.93
CA VAL A 149 3.93 -1.99 3.64
C VAL A 149 4.34 -0.53 3.67
N ILE A 150 5.60 -0.24 3.36
CA ILE A 150 6.16 1.10 3.35
C ILE A 150 6.71 1.36 1.96
N VAL A 151 6.28 2.47 1.36
CA VAL A 151 6.82 2.97 0.10
C VAL A 151 7.45 4.33 0.38
N THR A 152 8.69 4.54 -0.04
CA THR A 152 9.36 5.83 0.03
C THR A 152 9.74 6.31 -1.37
N ALA A 153 9.66 7.62 -1.61
CA ALA A 153 10.13 8.21 -2.86
C ALA A 153 11.65 8.22 -2.98
N THR A 154 12.37 8.15 -1.86
CA THR A 154 13.83 8.22 -1.82
C THR A 154 14.43 7.01 -1.11
N LYS A 155 15.69 6.69 -1.43
CA LYS A 155 16.44 5.60 -0.79
C LYS A 155 17.18 6.05 0.46
N SER A 156 17.35 7.37 0.63
CA SER A 156 18.08 7.94 1.77
C SER A 156 17.56 9.32 2.15
N GLY A 157 17.97 9.78 3.32
CA GLY A 157 17.67 11.14 3.79
C GLY A 157 18.41 12.23 3.02
N PHE A 158 19.48 11.88 2.29
CA PHE A 158 20.29 12.84 1.53
C PHE A 158 19.70 13.20 0.17
N GLU A 159 18.63 12.54 -0.24
CA GLU A 159 17.87 12.86 -1.47
C GLU A 159 16.82 13.94 -1.16
N SER A 160 17.29 15.17 -0.95
CA SER A 160 16.46 16.31 -0.53
C SER A 160 15.81 17.07 -1.69
N ASN A 161 16.07 16.68 -2.94
CA ASN A 161 15.44 17.28 -4.11
C ASN A 161 13.96 16.92 -4.16
N TYR A 162 13.18 17.76 -4.85
CA TYR A 162 11.75 17.52 -5.07
C TYR A 162 11.50 16.14 -5.70
N ALA A 163 10.72 15.32 -4.99
CA ALA A 163 10.39 13.96 -5.38
C ALA A 163 9.13 13.92 -6.26
N ARG A 164 9.18 13.16 -7.35
CA ARG A 164 8.13 13.02 -8.37
C ARG A 164 7.37 11.72 -8.26
N LEU A 165 7.81 10.76 -7.43
CA LEU A 165 7.09 9.51 -7.25
C LEU A 165 5.60 9.75 -6.95
N GLY A 166 5.26 10.76 -6.15
CA GLY A 166 3.87 11.07 -5.79
C GLY A 166 2.96 11.35 -6.98
N GLN A 167 3.45 12.05 -8.01
CA GLN A 167 2.70 12.26 -9.26
C GLN A 167 2.36 10.91 -9.88
N TYR A 168 3.37 10.13 -10.23
CA TYR A 168 3.17 8.91 -11.01
C TYR A 168 2.45 7.82 -10.21
N LEU A 169 2.72 7.70 -8.92
CA LEU A 169 2.05 6.72 -8.07
C LEU A 169 0.55 7.03 -7.88
N SER A 170 0.20 8.32 -7.75
CA SER A 170 -1.21 8.73 -7.68
C SER A 170 -1.96 8.47 -8.99
N GLU A 171 -1.27 8.43 -10.13
CA GLU A 171 -1.86 8.05 -11.42
C GLU A 171 -1.99 6.53 -11.54
N THR A 172 -0.92 5.80 -11.22
CA THR A 172 -0.84 4.36 -11.48
C THR A 172 -1.73 3.53 -10.55
N ILE A 173 -2.00 3.99 -9.32
CA ILE A 173 -2.80 3.24 -8.34
C ILE A 173 -4.23 2.94 -8.79
N SER A 174 -4.75 3.69 -9.77
CA SER A 174 -6.06 3.47 -10.39
C SER A 174 -5.98 3.14 -11.89
N ASP A 175 -4.78 3.01 -12.45
CA ASP A 175 -4.54 2.81 -13.88
C ASP A 175 -4.49 1.31 -14.21
N ARG A 176 -5.48 0.81 -14.96
CA ARG A 176 -5.54 -0.59 -15.39
C ARG A 176 -4.34 -1.03 -16.24
N SER A 177 -3.59 -0.11 -16.84
CA SER A 177 -2.35 -0.48 -17.54
C SER A 177 -1.23 -0.92 -16.57
N ALA A 178 -1.37 -0.61 -15.28
CA ALA A 178 -0.46 -1.04 -14.23
C ALA A 178 -0.73 -2.47 -13.73
N ASP A 179 -1.86 -3.09 -14.09
CA ASP A 179 -2.15 -4.50 -13.78
C ASP A 179 -1.18 -5.39 -14.59
N LEU A 180 -0.06 -5.77 -13.97
CA LEU A 180 1.04 -6.52 -14.56
C LEU A 180 0.76 -8.03 -14.55
N ASP A 181 0.08 -8.54 -13.52
CA ASP A 181 -0.24 -9.96 -13.38
C ASP A 181 -1.61 -10.38 -13.96
N LYS A 182 -2.42 -9.41 -14.40
CA LYS A 182 -3.71 -9.57 -15.09
C LYS A 182 -4.80 -10.17 -14.20
N ASP A 183 -4.77 -9.89 -12.91
CA ASP A 183 -5.78 -10.35 -11.96
C ASP A 183 -7.03 -9.45 -11.90
N GLY A 184 -7.07 -8.37 -12.69
CA GLY A 184 -8.23 -7.48 -12.76
C GLY A 184 -8.32 -6.51 -11.60
N GLN A 185 -7.22 -6.22 -10.91
CA GLN A 185 -7.01 -5.13 -9.96
C GLN A 185 -5.60 -4.56 -10.13
N VAL A 186 -5.25 -3.54 -9.35
CA VAL A 186 -3.90 -2.96 -9.35
C VAL A 186 -3.40 -2.96 -7.93
N SER A 187 -2.32 -3.68 -7.70
CA SER A 187 -1.69 -3.75 -6.38
C SER A 187 -0.79 -2.54 -6.11
N LEU A 188 -0.47 -2.30 -4.84
CA LEU A 188 0.50 -1.27 -4.46
C LEU A 188 1.89 -1.58 -5.04
N LEU A 189 2.27 -2.87 -5.14
CA LEU A 189 3.53 -3.26 -5.76
C LEU A 189 3.57 -2.87 -7.24
N GLU A 190 2.51 -3.20 -7.98
CA GLU A 190 2.40 -2.88 -9.40
C GLU A 190 2.40 -1.38 -9.67
N ALA A 191 1.59 -0.64 -8.90
CA ALA A 191 1.56 0.81 -8.95
C ALA A 191 2.95 1.41 -8.65
N PHE A 192 3.67 0.88 -7.67
CA PHE A 192 5.03 1.26 -7.31
C PHE A 192 6.03 0.97 -8.44
N ILE A 193 5.98 -0.21 -9.05
CA ILE A 193 6.88 -0.60 -10.15
C ILE A 193 6.67 0.32 -11.35
N LEU A 194 5.42 0.51 -11.78
CA LEU A 194 5.13 1.36 -12.93
C LEU A 194 5.43 2.84 -12.64
N ALA A 195 5.11 3.32 -11.44
CA ALA A 195 5.43 4.70 -11.05
C ALA A 195 6.93 4.95 -11.03
N SER A 196 7.71 4.01 -10.49
CA SER A 196 9.18 4.11 -10.46
C SER A 196 9.78 4.12 -11.87
N ALA A 197 9.26 3.29 -12.78
CA ALA A 197 9.67 3.31 -14.18
C ALA A 197 9.34 4.64 -14.86
N ARG A 198 8.18 5.25 -14.58
CA ARG A 198 7.81 6.59 -15.10
C ARG A 198 8.70 7.70 -14.54
N VAL A 199 9.11 7.61 -13.27
CA VAL A 199 10.09 8.54 -12.66
C VAL A 199 11.44 8.42 -13.38
N GLU A 200 11.95 7.22 -13.57
CA GLU A 200 13.23 7.00 -14.26
C GLU A 200 13.17 7.53 -15.70
N GLU A 201 12.08 7.25 -16.41
CA GLU A 201 11.84 7.74 -17.76
C GLU A 201 11.83 9.27 -17.83
N PHE A 202 11.20 9.93 -16.87
CA PHE A 202 11.20 11.39 -16.77
C PHE A 202 12.63 11.95 -16.69
N TYR A 203 13.47 11.44 -15.78
CA TYR A 203 14.85 11.93 -15.64
C TYR A 203 15.65 11.68 -16.92
N ARG A 204 15.49 10.49 -17.53
CA ARG A 204 16.14 10.12 -18.78
C ARG A 204 15.76 11.02 -19.95
N GLN A 205 14.46 11.24 -20.18
CA GLN A 205 13.96 12.08 -21.28
C GLN A 205 14.38 13.54 -21.14
N ASN A 206 14.51 14.04 -19.90
CA ASN A 206 14.91 15.41 -19.63
C ASN A 206 16.43 15.60 -19.54
N GLY A 207 17.22 14.56 -19.78
CA GLY A 207 18.69 14.62 -19.69
C GLY A 207 19.19 14.96 -18.27
N ARG A 208 18.46 14.53 -17.24
CA ARG A 208 18.75 14.82 -15.82
C ARG A 208 19.25 13.57 -15.10
N LEU A 209 20.12 13.77 -14.12
CA LEU A 209 20.46 12.71 -13.17
C LEU A 209 19.28 12.46 -12.24
N ALA A 210 18.99 11.19 -11.96
CA ALA A 210 17.96 10.81 -10.99
C ALA A 210 18.35 11.29 -9.58
N THR A 211 17.48 12.07 -8.97
CA THR A 211 17.67 12.63 -7.63
C THR A 211 16.83 11.96 -6.54
N GLU A 212 16.05 10.94 -6.92
CA GLU A 212 15.19 10.15 -6.05
C GLU A 212 15.26 8.69 -6.51
N HIS A 213 15.22 7.76 -5.56
CA HIS A 213 15.23 6.33 -5.83
C HIS A 213 14.24 5.65 -4.90
N ALA A 214 13.07 5.31 -5.43
CA ALA A 214 11.99 4.79 -4.62
C ALA A 214 12.29 3.37 -4.09
N LEU A 215 11.82 3.07 -2.89
CA LEU A 215 11.95 1.76 -2.24
C LEU A 215 10.59 1.28 -1.72
N VAL A 216 10.41 -0.04 -1.66
CA VAL A 216 9.31 -0.71 -0.95
C VAL A 216 9.86 -1.66 0.12
N ASP A 217 9.33 -1.59 1.33
CA ASP A 217 9.62 -2.52 2.43
C ASP A 217 8.31 -3.08 2.96
N ASP A 218 8.18 -4.41 3.01
CA ASP A 218 6.92 -5.05 3.38
C ASP A 218 7.08 -6.32 4.23
N ASN A 219 8.33 -6.71 4.49
CA ASN A 219 8.69 -7.87 5.29
C ASN A 219 9.19 -7.49 6.70
N GLY A 220 9.42 -6.19 6.97
CA GLY A 220 9.90 -5.67 8.25
C GLY A 220 11.41 -5.82 8.49
N ASP A 221 12.23 -6.05 7.46
CA ASP A 221 13.69 -6.14 7.57
C ASP A 221 14.43 -4.80 7.51
N SER A 222 13.69 -3.72 7.17
CA SER A 222 14.20 -2.34 7.10
C SER A 222 15.23 -2.09 6.01
N LEU A 223 15.35 -2.98 5.02
CA LEU A 223 16.32 -2.82 3.93
C LEU A 223 15.73 -2.03 2.76
N GLY A 224 14.46 -2.26 2.46
CA GLY A 224 13.80 -1.70 1.29
C GLY A 224 14.32 -2.26 -0.03
N THR A 225 13.40 -2.55 -0.94
CA THR A 225 13.67 -3.10 -2.26
C THR A 225 13.33 -2.08 -3.35
N PRO A 226 14.24 -1.80 -4.30
CA PRO A 226 13.95 -0.92 -5.43
C PRO A 226 13.14 -1.63 -6.52
N ALA A 227 12.43 -0.85 -7.35
CA ALA A 227 11.55 -1.39 -8.38
C ALA A 227 12.25 -2.24 -9.45
N ASP A 228 13.52 -1.96 -9.78
CA ASP A 228 14.30 -2.68 -10.81
C ASP A 228 14.73 -4.10 -10.37
N TRP A 229 14.34 -4.52 -9.16
CA TRP A 229 14.54 -5.88 -8.66
C TRP A 229 13.37 -6.80 -8.99
N PHE A 230 12.28 -6.25 -9.53
CA PHE A 230 11.09 -6.99 -9.95
C PHE A 230 11.04 -7.14 -11.47
N ARG A 231 10.53 -8.29 -11.93
CA ARG A 231 10.14 -8.52 -13.33
C ARG A 231 8.67 -8.91 -13.33
N GLY A 232 7.79 -8.00 -13.76
CA GLY A 232 6.39 -8.07 -13.37
C GLY A 232 6.31 -7.96 -11.85
N VAL A 233 5.50 -8.79 -11.21
CA VAL A 233 5.43 -8.88 -9.73
C VAL A 233 6.44 -9.87 -9.12
N ILE A 234 7.32 -10.47 -9.93
CA ILE A 234 8.24 -11.53 -9.49
C ILE A 234 9.63 -10.95 -9.20
N GLY A 235 10.10 -11.15 -7.97
CA GLY A 235 11.45 -10.82 -7.54
C GLY A 235 12.56 -11.56 -8.32
N GLN A 236 13.58 -10.83 -8.74
CA GLN A 236 14.74 -11.36 -9.49
C GLN A 236 16.06 -11.29 -8.72
N LYS A 237 16.13 -10.40 -7.72
CA LYS A 237 17.32 -10.15 -6.91
C LYS A 237 16.95 -10.33 -5.44
N LYS A 238 17.96 -10.45 -4.58
CA LYS A 238 17.79 -10.55 -3.12
C LYS A 238 18.86 -9.73 -2.42
N ALA A 239 18.48 -8.92 -1.44
CA ALA A 239 19.42 -8.08 -0.72
C ALA A 239 20.33 -8.95 0.16
N ARG A 240 21.56 -8.51 0.37
CA ARG A 240 22.50 -9.23 1.23
C ARG A 240 21.98 -9.21 2.66
N GLY A 241 21.69 -10.40 3.20
CA GLY A 241 21.15 -10.56 4.56
C GLY A 241 19.63 -10.56 4.64
N ALA A 242 18.92 -10.24 3.56
CA ALA A 242 17.46 -10.39 3.51
C ALA A 242 17.06 -11.87 3.52
N LYS A 243 16.08 -12.21 4.36
CA LYS A 243 15.52 -13.57 4.40
C LYS A 243 14.59 -13.85 3.23
N GLN A 244 13.90 -12.84 2.74
CA GLN A 244 12.95 -12.87 1.63
C GLN A 244 12.99 -11.50 0.95
N LEU A 245 12.72 -11.44 -0.36
CA LEU A 245 12.54 -10.16 -1.03
C LEU A 245 11.21 -9.52 -0.60
N ASP A 246 11.16 -8.19 -0.52
CA ASP A 246 9.89 -7.47 -0.38
C ASP A 246 8.98 -7.70 -1.60
N GLY A 247 7.71 -7.38 -1.45
CA GLY A 247 6.74 -7.26 -2.55
C GLY A 247 5.52 -8.15 -2.37
N LEU A 248 5.61 -9.24 -1.61
CA LEU A 248 4.48 -10.15 -1.39
C LEU A 248 3.30 -9.43 -0.73
N ARG A 249 3.54 -8.68 0.34
CA ARG A 249 2.49 -7.94 1.04
C ARG A 249 2.06 -6.73 0.22
N ALA A 250 2.98 -6.02 -0.41
CA ALA A 250 2.64 -4.92 -1.31
C ALA A 250 1.73 -5.37 -2.47
N ASN A 251 1.91 -6.60 -2.98
CA ASN A 251 1.04 -7.18 -4.01
C ASN A 251 -0.36 -7.57 -3.49
N GLN A 252 -0.54 -7.68 -2.18
CA GLN A 252 -1.84 -7.98 -1.57
C GLN A 252 -2.65 -6.71 -1.22
N PHE A 253 -2.05 -5.53 -1.35
CA PHE A 253 -2.68 -4.25 -1.02
C PHE A 253 -3.27 -3.60 -2.27
N HIS A 254 -4.59 -3.47 -2.28
CA HIS A 254 -5.37 -2.89 -3.37
C HIS A 254 -6.25 -1.77 -2.82
N ILE A 255 -6.27 -0.59 -3.44
CA ILE A 255 -7.34 0.37 -3.17
C ILE A 255 -8.61 -0.09 -3.87
N ILE A 256 -8.54 -0.32 -5.18
CA ILE A 256 -9.70 -0.73 -5.99
C ILE A 256 -9.66 -2.24 -6.15
N SER A 257 -10.31 -2.95 -5.23
CA SER A 257 -10.43 -4.42 -5.30
C SER A 257 -11.27 -4.88 -6.49
N SER A 258 -10.84 -5.98 -7.12
CA SER A 258 -11.60 -6.69 -8.16
C SER A 258 -12.92 -7.26 -7.60
N ALA A 259 -13.79 -7.76 -8.49
CA ALA A 259 -15.03 -8.38 -8.05
C ALA A 259 -14.74 -9.69 -7.29
N GLU A 260 -13.73 -10.43 -7.74
CA GLU A 260 -13.19 -11.66 -7.17
C GLU A 260 -12.67 -11.39 -5.76
N GLU A 261 -11.85 -10.35 -5.62
CA GLU A 261 -11.30 -9.94 -4.34
C GLU A 261 -12.40 -9.60 -3.35
N LYS A 262 -13.41 -8.82 -3.77
CA LYS A 262 -14.55 -8.44 -2.92
C LYS A 262 -15.37 -9.63 -2.42
N ARG A 263 -15.39 -10.76 -3.13
CA ARG A 263 -16.09 -11.98 -2.70
C ARG A 263 -15.33 -12.77 -1.62
N LEU A 264 -14.03 -12.52 -1.43
CA LEU A 264 -13.26 -13.21 -0.40
C LEU A 264 -13.59 -12.67 1.01
N SER A 265 -14.07 -13.56 1.88
CA SER A 265 -14.20 -13.27 3.31
C SER A 265 -12.84 -13.02 3.97
N PRO A 266 -12.78 -12.35 5.14
CA PRO A 266 -11.52 -12.12 5.85
C PRO A 266 -10.72 -13.40 6.12
N ALA A 267 -11.40 -14.50 6.48
CA ALA A 267 -10.77 -15.80 6.71
C ALA A 267 -10.18 -16.39 5.42
N MET A 268 -10.91 -16.30 4.30
CA MET A 268 -10.41 -16.74 2.99
C MET A 268 -9.21 -15.92 2.54
N ARG A 269 -9.22 -14.60 2.74
CA ARG A 269 -8.05 -13.74 2.45
C ARG A 269 -6.84 -14.15 3.28
N GLN A 270 -7.03 -14.45 4.57
CA GLN A 270 -5.96 -14.94 5.42
C GLN A 270 -5.39 -16.27 4.90
N GLN A 271 -6.26 -17.20 4.49
CA GLN A 271 -5.84 -18.47 3.91
C GLN A 271 -5.08 -18.28 2.59
N ARG A 272 -5.58 -17.44 1.68
CA ARG A 272 -4.88 -17.08 0.44
C ARG A 272 -3.49 -16.51 0.74
N ASN A 273 -3.42 -15.52 1.62
CA ASN A 273 -2.16 -14.83 1.93
C ASN A 273 -1.12 -15.81 2.49
N GLU A 274 -1.55 -16.81 3.26
CA GLU A 274 -0.68 -17.88 3.77
C GLU A 274 -0.20 -18.82 2.64
N LEU A 275 -1.08 -19.18 1.70
CA LEU A 275 -0.72 -19.99 0.54
C LEU A 275 0.25 -19.25 -0.40
N GLU A 276 0.06 -17.96 -0.64
CA GLU A 276 0.96 -17.13 -1.44
C GLU A 276 2.33 -16.97 -0.76
N ARG A 277 2.35 -16.86 0.58
CA ARG A 277 3.60 -16.89 1.35
C ARG A 277 4.35 -18.20 1.15
N LYS A 278 3.67 -19.34 1.32
CA LYS A 278 4.25 -20.68 1.07
C LYS A 278 4.75 -20.83 -0.36
N LEU A 279 4.00 -20.32 -1.34
CA LEU A 279 4.39 -20.33 -2.75
C LEU A 279 5.68 -19.54 -2.97
N THR A 280 5.80 -18.39 -2.33
CA THR A 280 7.00 -17.53 -2.43
C THR A 280 8.20 -18.20 -1.77
N GLU A 281 8.03 -18.77 -0.58
CA GLU A 281 9.07 -19.55 0.11
C GLU A 281 9.53 -20.78 -0.69
N LEU A 282 8.59 -21.47 -1.36
CA LEU A 282 8.89 -22.59 -2.24
C LEU A 282 9.73 -22.14 -3.44
N ARG A 283 9.37 -21.02 -4.07
CA ARG A 283 10.13 -20.44 -5.20
C ARG A 283 11.56 -20.05 -4.78
N ASP A 284 11.72 -19.44 -3.61
CA ASP A 284 13.03 -19.06 -3.05
C ASP A 284 13.95 -20.28 -2.85
N ARG A 285 13.36 -21.45 -2.55
CA ARG A 285 14.08 -22.71 -2.31
C ARG A 285 14.17 -23.60 -3.54
N LYS A 286 13.72 -23.17 -4.72
CA LYS A 286 13.68 -24.00 -5.94
C LYS A 286 15.03 -24.68 -6.24
N ASN A 287 16.13 -23.94 -6.14
CA ASN A 287 17.47 -24.46 -6.44
C ASN A 287 18.04 -25.38 -5.33
N GLN A 288 17.33 -25.57 -4.22
CA GLN A 288 17.72 -26.39 -3.08
C GLN A 288 16.91 -27.70 -2.99
N LEU A 289 15.92 -27.89 -3.87
CA LEU A 289 15.00 -29.02 -3.86
C LEU A 289 15.20 -29.89 -5.11
N PRO A 290 15.03 -31.22 -5.00
CA PRO A 290 14.83 -32.07 -6.17
C PRO A 290 13.65 -31.59 -7.00
N GLU A 291 13.77 -31.64 -8.32
CA GLU A 291 12.76 -31.12 -9.26
C GLU A 291 11.37 -31.71 -9.01
N GLN A 292 11.29 -33.02 -8.79
CA GLN A 292 10.03 -33.71 -8.51
C GLN A 292 9.36 -33.23 -7.22
N GLU A 293 10.12 -33.02 -6.14
CA GLU A 293 9.61 -32.54 -4.85
C GLU A 293 9.09 -31.09 -4.96
N TYR A 294 9.81 -30.26 -5.73
CA TYR A 294 9.39 -28.88 -6.01
C TYR A 294 8.04 -28.84 -6.74
N TYR A 295 7.88 -29.61 -7.82
CA TYR A 295 6.63 -29.60 -8.59
C TYR A 295 5.46 -30.21 -7.82
N GLN A 296 5.66 -31.25 -7.02
CA GLN A 296 4.62 -31.81 -6.14
C GLN A 296 4.14 -30.78 -5.10
N SER A 297 5.08 -30.07 -4.49
CA SER A 297 4.75 -29.00 -3.53
C SER A 297 4.04 -27.83 -4.21
N LEU A 298 4.48 -27.45 -5.41
CA LEU A 298 3.87 -26.39 -6.21
C LEU A 298 2.44 -26.74 -6.60
N GLU A 299 2.22 -27.94 -7.12
CA GLU A 299 0.89 -28.45 -7.49
C GLU A 299 -0.06 -28.42 -6.29
N THR A 300 0.40 -28.90 -5.13
CA THR A 300 -0.40 -28.89 -3.90
C THR A 300 -0.87 -27.48 -3.54
N ILE A 301 0.04 -26.50 -3.53
CA ILE A 301 -0.29 -25.11 -3.21
C ILE A 301 -1.23 -24.49 -4.26
N CYS A 302 -0.96 -24.71 -5.55
CA CYS A 302 -1.80 -24.20 -6.64
C CYS A 302 -3.22 -24.79 -6.61
N LEU A 303 -3.37 -26.07 -6.30
CA LEU A 303 -4.68 -26.71 -6.15
C LEU A 303 -5.45 -26.15 -4.94
N GLU A 304 -4.77 -25.89 -3.82
CA GLU A 304 -5.40 -25.26 -2.65
C GLU A 304 -5.86 -23.83 -2.94
N LEU A 305 -5.04 -23.04 -3.65
CA LEU A 305 -5.44 -21.71 -4.13
C LEU A 305 -6.65 -21.78 -5.08
N ALA A 306 -6.62 -22.70 -6.05
CA ALA A 306 -7.72 -22.87 -6.99
C ALA A 306 -9.04 -23.24 -6.29
N ARG A 307 -9.00 -24.18 -5.33
CA ARG A 307 -10.17 -24.54 -4.51
C ARG A 307 -10.70 -23.36 -3.70
N LEU A 308 -9.81 -22.50 -3.19
CA LEU A 308 -10.21 -21.32 -2.44
C LEU A 308 -10.95 -20.31 -3.32
N TYR A 309 -10.47 -20.06 -4.54
CA TYR A 309 -11.14 -19.18 -5.51
C TYR A 309 -12.43 -19.78 -6.06
N GLN A 310 -12.49 -21.10 -6.27
CA GLN A 310 -13.72 -21.77 -6.71
C GLN A 310 -14.88 -21.56 -5.72
N GLN A 311 -14.59 -21.47 -4.42
CA GLN A 311 -15.60 -21.18 -3.39
C GLN A 311 -16.20 -19.77 -3.48
N THR A 312 -15.56 -18.85 -4.23
CA THR A 312 -16.07 -17.50 -4.46
C THR A 312 -16.69 -17.30 -5.83
N GLU A 313 -16.74 -18.33 -6.68
CA GLU A 313 -17.44 -18.24 -7.96
C GLU A 313 -18.95 -18.17 -7.71
N PRO A 314 -19.68 -17.27 -8.40
CA PRO A 314 -21.12 -17.23 -8.30
C PRO A 314 -21.71 -18.55 -8.79
N ASN A 315 -22.64 -19.12 -8.03
CA ASN A 315 -23.34 -20.33 -8.43
C ASN A 315 -24.16 -20.01 -9.70
N PRO A 316 -23.99 -20.74 -10.81
CA PRO A 316 -24.67 -20.42 -12.07
C PRO A 316 -26.21 -20.41 -11.97
N ASP A 317 -26.78 -21.03 -10.92
CA ASP A 317 -28.22 -21.09 -10.66
C ASP A 317 -28.79 -19.91 -9.84
N ASP A 318 -27.96 -19.01 -9.28
CA ASP A 318 -28.43 -17.84 -8.51
C ASP A 318 -28.77 -16.62 -9.40
N GLY A 319 -28.72 -16.80 -10.73
CA GLY A 319 -28.89 -15.75 -11.74
C GLY A 319 -30.10 -15.92 -12.67
N SER A 320 -31.12 -16.70 -12.30
CA SER A 320 -32.38 -16.85 -13.05
C SER A 320 -33.58 -16.23 -12.35
#